data_AF-A0A0R3VTU5-F1
#
_entry.id   AF-A0A0R3VTU5-F1
#
_cell.length_a   1.000
_cell.length_b   1.000
_cell.length_c   1.000
_cell.angle_alpha   90.00
_cell.angle_beta   90.00
_cell.angle_gamma   90.00
#
_symmetry.space_group_name_H-M   'P 1'
#
loop_
_entity.id
_entity.type
_entity.pdbx_description
1 polymer ?
#
loop_
_entity_poly.entity_id
_entity_poly.type
_entity_poly.pdbx_seq_one_letter_code
_entity_poly.pdbx_strand_id
1 'polypeptide(L)'
;MPEHHLTCIPHQPYSASRHGDLLIDLYYLDPDTPMMEFTSDFGCIANGKGIKIPLFIGAPLMLLRRRQSEEIESNIDSFVSRISGRPAYHPTPETCQCEVCQEVKWLLKDCRCYDECQTRWCSRDSVFLFEIFKEVLSRLKEKLMFYSLVHHEFVKLNQFYIPRVLCPSGEKESSEPNVEFEIFLKMQAFHILSDKKDDIYTDVFCCVITNMIRMLRAYVAGELRCVEGDPNDHDYIFRALKKFPKETSRAMVGLASALSPRIIDLQKNYYVSCQYATFISARDEEDLYLWSAMNCMRSLLVLNMFDPFDRSAECKVIEEIMSDPTVKEYIETLNAV
;
A
#
# COMPACT_ATOMS: atom_id res chain seq x y z
N MET A 1 20.23 14.31 11.18
CA MET A 1 19.73 13.11 11.89
C MET A 1 18.46 12.68 11.17
N PRO A 2 18.24 11.40 10.89
CA PRO A 2 17.00 10.99 10.26
C PRO A 2 15.85 11.22 11.24
N GLU A 3 14.96 12.14 10.89
CA GLU A 3 13.68 12.35 11.57
C GLU A 3 12.76 11.21 11.14
N HIS A 4 12.51 10.26 12.05
CA HIS A 4 11.77 9.03 11.73
C HIS A 4 10.24 9.18 11.87
N HIS A 5 9.78 10.07 12.75
CA HIS A 5 8.37 10.42 12.95
C HIS A 5 8.17 11.93 12.81
N LEU A 6 6.94 12.38 12.60
CA LEU A 6 6.58 13.80 12.52
C LEU A 6 6.87 14.61 13.81
N THR A 7 7.24 13.96 14.91
CA THR A 7 7.56 14.61 16.17
C THR A 7 8.89 15.38 16.13
N CYS A 8 9.69 15.26 15.06
CA CYS A 8 11.05 15.84 14.92
C CYS A 8 12.01 15.44 16.07
N ILE A 9 11.66 14.40 16.83
CA ILE A 9 12.48 13.90 17.93
C ILE A 9 13.59 13.02 17.35
N PRO A 10 14.86 13.25 17.71
CA PRO A 10 15.96 12.40 17.31
C PRO A 10 15.79 10.97 17.85
N HIS A 11 15.88 10.00 16.95
CA HIS A 11 15.93 8.58 17.31
C HIS A 11 17.31 8.01 17.01
N GLN A 12 17.69 6.95 17.73
CA GLN A 12 18.87 6.19 17.36
C GLN A 12 18.62 5.47 16.02
N PRO A 13 19.64 5.33 15.14
CA PRO A 13 19.50 4.51 13.95
C PRO A 13 19.19 3.06 14.32
N TYR A 14 18.34 2.42 13.50
CA TYR A 14 18.10 0.99 13.63
C TYR A 14 19.39 0.17 13.44
N SER A 15 19.51 -0.94 14.15
CA SER A 15 20.63 -1.86 14.06
C SER A 15 20.13 -3.26 14.34
N ALA A 16 20.24 -4.15 13.35
CA ALA A 16 19.69 -5.50 13.44
C ALA A 16 20.25 -6.30 14.63
N SER A 17 21.52 -6.07 15.01
CA SER A 17 22.14 -6.77 16.15
C SER A 17 21.64 -6.31 17.51
N ARG A 18 21.06 -5.11 17.60
CA ARG A 18 20.59 -4.52 18.87
C ARG A 18 19.08 -4.44 18.99
N HIS A 19 18.39 -4.34 17.87
CA HIS A 19 16.98 -3.97 17.78
C HIS A 19 16.15 -4.99 17.02
N GLY A 20 16.67 -6.21 16.78
CA GLY A 20 15.94 -7.26 16.07
C GLY A 20 14.67 -7.73 16.79
N ASP A 21 14.57 -7.49 18.10
CA ASP A 21 13.39 -7.72 18.93
C ASP A 21 12.23 -6.76 18.63
N LEU A 22 12.48 -5.65 17.93
CA LEU A 22 11.43 -4.76 17.44
C LEU A 22 10.64 -5.36 16.27
N LEU A 23 11.17 -6.42 15.64
CA LEU A 23 10.55 -7.03 14.47
C LEU A 23 9.44 -8.01 14.87
N ILE A 24 8.34 -7.96 14.12
CA ILE A 24 7.14 -8.75 14.29
C ILE A 24 7.06 -9.75 13.15
N ASP A 25 7.00 -11.03 13.49
CA ASP A 25 6.79 -12.11 12.54
C ASP A 25 5.33 -12.56 12.59
N LEU A 26 4.55 -12.26 11.54
CA LEU A 26 3.11 -12.57 11.53
C LEU A 26 2.82 -14.07 11.57
N TYR A 27 3.77 -14.93 11.20
CA TYR A 27 3.60 -16.39 11.32
C TYR A 27 3.71 -16.89 12.77
N TYR A 28 4.36 -16.12 13.65
CA TYR A 28 4.70 -16.53 15.01
C TYR A 28 4.18 -15.53 16.04
N LEU A 29 3.00 -14.98 15.79
CA LEU A 29 2.31 -14.14 16.77
C LEU A 29 1.97 -14.96 18.02
N ASP A 30 1.97 -14.28 19.18
CA ASP A 30 1.45 -14.86 20.42
C ASP A 30 -0.02 -15.27 20.19
N PRO A 31 -0.46 -16.48 20.61
CA PRO A 31 -1.85 -16.89 20.52
C PRO A 31 -2.87 -15.90 21.11
N ASP A 32 -2.46 -15.12 22.10
CA ASP A 32 -3.29 -14.10 22.76
C ASP A 32 -3.24 -12.73 22.05
N THR A 33 -2.53 -12.63 20.92
CA THR A 33 -2.49 -11.40 20.10
C THR A 33 -3.90 -11.03 19.65
N PRO A 34 -4.41 -9.84 20.01
CA PRO A 34 -5.73 -9.43 19.59
C PRO A 34 -5.85 -9.33 18.06
N MET A 35 -6.94 -9.88 17.53
CA MET A 35 -7.24 -9.90 16.09
C MET A 35 -8.55 -9.18 15.82
N MET A 36 -8.65 -8.51 14.68
CA MET A 36 -9.88 -7.99 14.11
C MET A 36 -10.33 -8.90 12.96
N GLU A 37 -11.63 -9.20 12.90
CA GLU A 37 -12.21 -9.96 11.80
C GLU A 37 -12.75 -9.01 10.73
N PHE A 38 -12.37 -9.24 9.49
CA PHE A 38 -12.80 -8.46 8.33
C PHE A 38 -13.64 -9.30 7.38
N THR A 39 -14.54 -8.65 6.64
CA THR A 39 -15.19 -9.24 5.47
C THR A 39 -14.15 -9.57 4.39
N SER A 40 -14.51 -10.40 3.41
CA SER A 40 -13.58 -10.86 2.36
C SER A 40 -13.02 -9.73 1.48
N ASP A 41 -13.77 -8.63 1.37
CA ASP A 41 -13.40 -7.40 0.67
C ASP A 41 -12.61 -6.40 1.53
N PHE A 42 -12.29 -6.78 2.78
CA PHE A 42 -11.61 -5.96 3.80
C PHE A 42 -12.25 -4.58 4.06
N GLY A 43 -13.51 -4.42 3.66
CA GLY A 43 -14.23 -3.16 3.71
C GLY A 43 -14.89 -2.88 5.05
N CYS A 44 -15.24 -3.92 5.79
CA CYS A 44 -15.98 -3.81 7.05
C CYS A 44 -15.45 -4.82 8.06
N ILE A 45 -15.70 -4.55 9.33
CA ILE A 45 -15.51 -5.53 10.41
C ILE A 45 -16.61 -6.59 10.26
N ALA A 46 -16.21 -7.86 10.27
CA ALA A 46 -17.12 -8.99 10.20
C ALA A 46 -17.59 -9.41 11.60
N ASN A 47 -18.82 -9.93 11.68
CA ASN A 47 -19.39 -10.47 12.90
C ASN A 47 -19.29 -12.00 12.90
N GLY A 48 -18.05 -12.51 12.97
CA GLY A 48 -17.76 -13.94 12.94
C GLY A 48 -17.50 -14.48 11.53
N LYS A 49 -16.58 -15.46 11.43
CA LYS A 49 -16.15 -16.12 10.18
C LYS A 49 -15.52 -15.15 9.16
N GLY A 50 -14.84 -14.11 9.65
CA GLY A 50 -14.06 -13.20 8.82
C GLY A 50 -12.59 -13.59 8.66
N ILE A 51 -11.87 -12.82 7.85
CA ILE A 51 -10.40 -12.90 7.74
C ILE A 51 -9.79 -12.19 8.94
N LYS A 52 -8.86 -12.85 9.63
CA LYS A 52 -8.27 -12.33 10.86
C LYS A 52 -7.03 -11.49 10.55
N ILE A 53 -7.09 -10.21 10.87
CA ILE A 53 -5.99 -9.25 10.76
C ILE A 53 -5.57 -8.82 12.16
N PRO A 54 -4.28 -8.77 12.52
CA PRO A 54 -3.85 -8.30 13.84
C PRO A 54 -4.38 -6.91 14.16
N LEU A 55 -4.86 -6.71 15.40
CA LEU A 55 -5.45 -5.47 15.87
C LEU A 55 -4.50 -4.28 15.65
N PHE A 56 -3.20 -4.48 15.88
CA PHE A 56 -2.19 -3.45 15.71
C PHE A 56 -2.03 -2.97 14.25
N ILE A 57 -2.57 -3.70 13.27
CA ILE A 57 -2.64 -3.30 11.86
C ILE A 57 -4.05 -2.80 11.52
N GLY A 58 -5.07 -3.59 11.84
CA GLY A 58 -6.46 -3.32 11.44
C GLY A 58 -7.04 -2.07 12.10
N ALA A 59 -6.75 -1.84 13.38
CA ALA A 59 -7.32 -0.73 14.14
C ALA A 59 -6.84 0.65 13.64
N PRO A 60 -5.53 0.92 13.51
CA PRO A 60 -5.09 2.21 12.98
C PRO A 60 -5.58 2.43 11.55
N LEU A 61 -5.66 1.38 10.71
CA LEU A 61 -6.17 1.47 9.35
C LEU A 61 -7.67 1.85 9.29
N MET A 62 -8.50 1.24 10.13
CA MET A 62 -9.93 1.56 10.21
C MET A 62 -10.19 2.95 10.79
N LEU A 63 -9.42 3.33 11.81
CA LEU A 63 -9.50 4.66 12.39
C LEU A 63 -9.05 5.74 11.41
N LEU A 64 -7.99 5.50 10.65
CA LEU A 64 -7.54 6.37 9.57
C LEU A 64 -8.64 6.63 8.55
N ARG A 65 -9.26 5.57 8.04
CA ARG A 65 -10.35 5.68 7.07
C ARG A 65 -11.52 6.48 7.64
N ARG A 66 -11.93 6.19 8.88
CA ARG A 66 -13.00 6.94 9.56
C ARG A 66 -12.66 8.42 9.69
N ARG A 67 -11.43 8.75 10.13
CA ARG A 67 -10.98 10.14 10.26
C ARG A 67 -10.96 10.88 8.96
N GLN A 68 -10.48 10.23 7.90
CA GLN A 68 -10.50 10.84 6.57
C GLN A 68 -11.91 11.19 6.13
N SER A 69 -12.89 10.30 6.35
CA SER A 69 -14.29 10.58 6.05
C SER A 69 -14.82 11.79 6.85
N GLU A 70 -14.54 11.83 8.17
CA GLU A 70 -14.92 12.96 9.03
C GLU A 70 -14.29 14.29 8.57
N GLU A 71 -13.02 14.27 8.12
CA GLU A 71 -12.31 15.43 7.57
C GLU A 71 -13.00 15.94 6.29
N ILE A 72 -13.27 15.04 5.34
CA ILE A 72 -13.92 15.35 4.07
C ILE A 72 -15.33 15.92 4.30
N GLU A 73 -16.13 15.29 5.15
CA GLU A 73 -17.47 15.77 5.51
C GLU A 73 -17.44 17.16 6.16
N SER A 74 -16.39 17.44 6.92
CA SER A 74 -16.17 18.72 7.59
C SER A 74 -15.51 19.77 6.67
N ASN A 75 -15.24 19.46 5.40
CA ASN A 75 -14.46 20.30 4.46
C ASN A 75 -13.08 20.69 4.99
N ILE A 76 -12.42 19.77 5.70
CA ILE A 76 -11.03 19.87 6.14
C ILE A 76 -10.16 19.06 5.17
N ASP A 77 -8.94 19.53 4.90
CA ASP A 77 -7.97 18.82 4.06
C ASP A 77 -7.71 17.41 4.61
N SER A 78 -7.94 16.39 3.79
CA SER A 78 -7.76 15.01 4.22
C SER A 78 -6.29 14.70 4.42
N PHE A 79 -5.98 13.72 5.27
CA PHE A 79 -4.59 13.34 5.57
C PHE A 79 -3.76 13.04 4.32
N VAL A 80 -4.37 12.53 3.24
CA VAL A 80 -3.71 12.19 1.98
C VAL A 80 -2.96 13.38 1.37
N SER A 81 -3.45 14.60 1.52
CA SER A 81 -2.77 15.82 1.04
C SER A 81 -1.71 16.35 2.02
N ARG A 82 -1.70 15.87 3.28
CA ARG A 82 -0.84 16.34 4.38
C ARG A 82 0.30 15.41 4.76
N ILE A 83 0.26 14.14 4.37
CA ILE A 83 1.30 13.16 4.73
C ILE A 83 2.66 13.50 4.13
N SER A 84 3.71 13.19 4.90
CA SER A 84 5.08 13.20 4.40
C SER A 84 5.40 11.88 3.69
N GLY A 85 5.77 11.95 2.42
CA GLY A 85 6.27 10.80 1.63
C GLY A 85 7.69 10.37 1.99
N ARG A 86 8.20 10.68 3.18
CA ARG A 86 9.57 10.31 3.58
C ARG A 86 9.68 8.78 3.70
N PRO A 87 10.58 8.14 2.92
CA PRO A 87 10.77 6.70 3.01
C PRO A 87 11.46 6.35 4.33
N ALA A 88 11.06 5.25 4.96
CA ALA A 88 11.86 4.61 5.98
C ALA A 88 11.66 3.09 5.93
N TYR A 89 12.78 2.37 5.99
CA TYR A 89 12.83 0.92 5.78
C TYR A 89 12.66 0.12 7.06
N HIS A 90 13.23 0.66 8.12
CA HIS A 90 13.49 -0.03 9.37
C HIS A 90 12.64 0.57 10.48
N PRO A 91 12.30 -0.24 11.48
CA PRO A 91 11.56 0.26 12.63
C PRO A 91 12.40 1.27 13.38
N THR A 92 11.71 2.20 14.03
CA THR A 92 12.36 3.25 14.79
C THR A 92 12.61 2.76 16.21
N PRO A 93 13.88 2.67 16.67
CA PRO A 93 14.17 2.33 18.06
C PRO A 93 13.45 3.28 19.03
N GLU A 94 12.75 2.71 20.01
CA GLU A 94 11.83 3.47 20.86
C GLU A 94 12.54 4.58 21.65
N THR A 95 11.93 5.76 21.69
CA THR A 95 12.36 6.89 22.53
C THR A 95 11.19 7.36 23.38
N CYS A 96 11.42 7.52 24.69
CA CYS A 96 10.37 7.86 25.65
C CYS A 96 9.73 9.23 25.43
N GLN A 97 10.35 10.11 24.65
CA GLN A 97 9.82 11.43 24.33
C GLN A 97 8.92 11.41 23.08
N CYS A 98 9.00 10.35 22.26
CA CYS A 98 8.24 10.27 21.03
C CYS A 98 6.84 9.69 21.27
N GLU A 99 5.81 10.51 21.06
CA GLU A 99 4.42 10.09 21.19
C GLU A 99 4.08 8.90 20.27
N VAL A 100 4.56 8.88 19.03
CA VAL A 100 4.33 7.75 18.09
C VAL A 100 4.93 6.45 18.66
N CYS A 101 6.15 6.48 19.20
CA CYS A 101 6.74 5.30 19.85
C CYS A 101 5.93 4.81 21.05
N GLN A 102 5.43 5.73 21.88
CA GLN A 102 4.60 5.38 23.02
C GLN A 102 3.29 4.72 22.60
N GLU A 103 2.64 5.26 21.57
CA GLU A 103 1.38 4.73 21.05
C GLU A 103 1.58 3.37 20.37
N VAL A 104 2.65 3.18 19.60
CA VAL A 104 2.99 1.86 19.02
C VAL A 104 3.30 0.84 20.10
N LYS A 105 4.06 1.22 21.14
CA LYS A 105 4.33 0.33 22.28
C LYS A 105 3.04 -0.08 22.99
N TRP A 106 2.16 0.88 23.28
CA TRP A 106 0.86 0.61 23.89
C TRP A 106 0.01 -0.31 23.00
N LEU A 107 -0.05 -0.03 21.70
CA LEU A 107 -0.80 -0.82 20.73
C LEU A 107 -0.32 -2.27 20.66
N LEU A 108 0.99 -2.49 20.73
CA LEU A 108 1.60 -3.82 20.64
C LEU A 108 1.57 -4.62 21.95
N LYS A 109 1.51 -3.96 23.12
CA LYS A 109 1.66 -4.63 24.43
C LYS A 109 0.40 -4.62 25.29
N ASP A 110 -0.34 -3.52 25.25
CA ASP A 110 -1.37 -3.22 26.24
C ASP A 110 -2.78 -3.24 25.65
N CYS A 111 -2.93 -2.85 24.37
CA CYS A 111 -4.22 -2.77 23.70
C CYS A 111 -4.86 -4.14 23.49
N ARG A 112 -6.15 -4.28 23.84
CA ARG A 112 -6.88 -5.56 23.81
C ARG A 112 -8.00 -5.63 22.79
N CYS A 113 -8.57 -4.51 22.38
CA CYS A 113 -9.67 -4.50 21.43
C CYS A 113 -9.74 -3.20 20.65
N TYR A 114 -10.56 -3.20 19.58
CA TYR A 114 -10.73 -2.04 18.73
C TYR A 114 -11.33 -0.82 19.47
N ASP A 115 -12.25 -1.04 20.41
CA ASP A 115 -12.89 0.03 21.18
C ASP A 115 -11.88 0.82 22.05
N GLU A 116 -10.84 0.16 22.55
CA GLU A 116 -9.74 0.83 23.25
C GLU A 116 -8.96 1.74 22.32
N CYS A 117 -8.65 1.31 21.08
CA CYS A 117 -8.02 2.16 20.07
C CYS A 117 -8.90 3.37 19.75
N GLN A 118 -10.21 3.15 19.56
CA GLN A 118 -11.15 4.24 19.28
C GLN A 118 -11.17 5.27 20.40
N THR A 119 -11.23 4.81 21.65
CA THR A 119 -11.25 5.67 22.83
C THR A 119 -9.94 6.43 22.98
N ARG A 120 -8.80 5.74 22.86
CA ARG A 120 -7.47 6.33 23.07
C ARG A 120 -7.11 7.36 22.00
N TRP A 121 -7.51 7.12 20.75
CA TRP A 121 -7.21 8.01 19.64
C TRP A 121 -8.42 8.88 19.21
N CYS A 122 -9.42 9.02 20.08
CA CYS A 122 -10.65 9.77 19.80
C CYS A 122 -10.45 11.27 19.53
N SER A 123 -9.30 11.83 19.89
CA SER A 123 -8.94 13.23 19.63
C SER A 123 -7.68 13.40 18.79
N ARG A 124 -7.09 12.30 18.30
CA ARG A 124 -5.84 12.34 17.52
C ARG A 124 -6.15 12.61 16.05
N ASP A 125 -5.28 13.38 15.41
CA ASP A 125 -5.39 13.67 13.99
C ASP A 125 -5.02 12.45 13.14
N SER A 126 -5.55 12.41 11.92
CA SER A 126 -5.34 11.35 10.94
C SER A 126 -3.88 11.18 10.53
N VAL A 127 -3.10 12.26 10.46
CA VAL A 127 -1.69 12.19 10.08
C VAL A 127 -0.89 11.49 11.18
N PHE A 128 -1.19 11.76 12.45
CA PHE A 128 -0.62 11.04 13.59
C PHE A 128 -0.97 9.54 13.58
N LEU A 129 -2.23 9.20 13.30
CA LEU A 129 -2.63 7.80 13.11
C LEU A 129 -1.86 7.10 11.97
N PHE A 130 -1.55 7.86 10.91
CA PHE A 130 -0.79 7.35 9.77
C PHE A 130 0.67 7.08 10.15
N GLU A 131 1.27 7.91 11.01
CA GLU A 131 2.60 7.64 11.56
C GLU A 131 2.63 6.37 12.41
N ILE A 132 1.63 6.15 13.26
CA ILE A 132 1.50 4.89 14.04
C ILE A 132 1.43 3.70 13.08
N PHE A 133 0.56 3.78 12.06
CA PHE A 133 0.40 2.71 11.08
C PHE A 133 1.69 2.41 10.32
N LYS A 134 2.39 3.45 9.84
CA LYS A 134 3.69 3.32 9.16
C LYS A 134 4.76 2.68 10.05
N GLU A 135 4.82 3.06 11.32
CA GLU A 135 5.78 2.51 12.27
C GLU A 135 5.48 1.02 12.53
N VAL A 136 4.20 0.65 12.70
CA VAL A 136 3.80 -0.76 12.80
C VAL A 136 4.23 -1.56 11.56
N LEU A 137 3.95 -1.06 10.36
CA LEU A 137 4.35 -1.75 9.13
C LEU A 137 5.87 -1.89 9.00
N SER A 138 6.64 -0.91 9.49
CA SER A 138 8.11 -0.99 9.47
C SER A 138 8.67 -2.02 10.45
N ARG A 139 7.87 -2.46 11.43
CA ARG A 139 8.24 -3.54 12.36
C ARG A 139 7.99 -4.92 11.77
N LEU A 140 7.33 -5.08 10.63
CA LEU A 140 7.15 -6.40 10.03
C LEU A 140 8.50 -6.98 9.59
N LYS A 141 8.77 -8.21 10.02
CA LYS A 141 10.02 -8.91 9.74
C LYS A 141 10.18 -9.23 8.25
N GLU A 142 9.08 -9.64 7.61
CA GLU A 142 8.98 -9.79 6.16
C GLU A 142 8.11 -8.67 5.60
N LYS A 143 8.34 -8.29 4.33
CA LYS A 143 7.43 -7.36 3.64
C LYS A 143 6.16 -8.11 3.23
N LEU A 144 5.08 -7.36 3.10
CA LEU A 144 3.74 -7.91 2.89
C LEU A 144 3.53 -8.54 1.51
N MET A 145 4.14 -7.97 0.46
CA MET A 145 4.07 -8.52 -0.88
C MET A 145 5.44 -8.69 -1.49
N PHE A 146 5.64 -9.89 -1.98
CA PHE A 146 6.79 -10.28 -2.76
C PHE A 146 6.50 -10.06 -4.24
N TYR A 147 7.30 -9.26 -4.94
CA TYR A 147 7.21 -9.07 -6.40
C TYR A 147 8.17 -10.00 -7.12
N SER A 148 7.63 -10.88 -7.97
CA SER A 148 8.46 -11.67 -8.89
C SER A 148 9.20 -10.77 -9.88
N LEU A 149 10.34 -11.25 -10.41
CA LEU A 149 11.10 -10.51 -11.42
C LEU A 149 10.25 -10.14 -12.64
N VAL A 150 9.39 -11.07 -13.07
CA VAL A 150 8.46 -10.87 -14.20
C VAL A 150 7.49 -9.73 -13.90
N HIS A 151 6.86 -9.75 -12.71
CA HIS A 151 5.94 -8.70 -12.29
C HIS A 151 6.64 -7.33 -12.19
N HIS A 152 7.85 -7.28 -11.63
CA HIS A 152 8.63 -6.04 -11.58
C HIS A 152 8.96 -5.49 -12.98
N GLU A 153 9.49 -6.31 -13.89
CA GLU A 153 9.80 -5.85 -15.24
C GLU A 153 8.53 -5.45 -16.01
N PHE A 154 7.41 -6.14 -15.81
CA PHE A 154 6.12 -5.73 -16.35
C PHE A 154 5.73 -4.32 -15.89
N VAL A 155 5.79 -4.04 -14.58
CA VAL A 155 5.48 -2.70 -14.04
C VAL A 155 6.44 -1.65 -14.60
N LYS A 156 7.73 -1.95 -14.66
CA LYS A 156 8.78 -1.04 -15.16
C LYS A 156 8.59 -0.71 -16.64
N LEU A 157 8.26 -1.69 -17.47
CA LEU A 157 7.96 -1.47 -18.89
C LEU A 157 6.71 -0.60 -19.05
N ASN A 158 5.70 -0.85 -18.23
CA ASN A 158 4.41 -0.15 -18.27
C ASN A 158 4.35 1.11 -17.41
N GLN A 159 5.51 1.57 -16.90
CA GLN A 159 5.58 2.77 -16.06
C GLN A 159 5.01 4.00 -16.76
N PHE A 160 4.97 4.03 -18.10
CA PHE A 160 4.48 5.14 -18.91
C PHE A 160 2.98 5.42 -18.76
N TYR A 161 2.16 4.44 -18.35
CA TYR A 161 0.75 4.71 -18.00
C TYR A 161 0.65 5.67 -16.82
N ILE A 162 1.67 5.71 -15.95
CA ILE A 162 1.66 6.61 -14.81
C ILE A 162 1.96 8.07 -15.26
N PRO A 163 2.95 8.40 -16.12
CA PRO A 163 3.17 9.74 -16.68
C PRO A 163 2.28 10.20 -17.86
N ARG A 164 1.83 9.33 -18.78
CA ARG A 164 0.94 9.75 -19.89
C ARG A 164 -0.38 10.33 -19.38
N VAL A 165 -0.82 9.83 -18.24
CA VAL A 165 -1.99 10.33 -17.53
C VAL A 165 -1.71 11.67 -16.80
N LEU A 166 -0.44 12.00 -16.50
CA LEU A 166 -0.03 13.26 -15.87
C LEU A 166 0.20 14.40 -16.85
N CYS A 167 0.43 14.09 -18.12
CA CYS A 167 0.57 15.04 -19.22
C CYS A 167 -0.20 14.51 -20.44
N PRO A 168 -1.54 14.65 -20.46
CA PRO A 168 -2.31 14.33 -21.66
C PRO A 168 -1.77 15.18 -22.82
N SER A 169 -1.30 14.53 -23.89
CA SER A 169 -1.09 15.20 -25.17
C SER A 169 -2.38 15.93 -25.51
N GLY A 170 -2.33 17.22 -25.85
CA GLY A 170 -3.49 18.11 -26.00
C GLY A 170 -4.51 17.73 -27.09
N GLU A 171 -4.46 16.49 -27.58
CA GLU A 171 -5.50 15.89 -28.40
C GLU A 171 -6.62 15.37 -27.49
N LYS A 172 -7.87 15.51 -27.95
CA LYS A 172 -9.05 15.01 -27.25
C LYS A 172 -9.03 13.48 -27.22
N GLU A 173 -8.19 12.89 -26.39
CA GLU A 173 -8.27 11.47 -26.06
C GLU A 173 -9.61 11.23 -25.37
N SER A 174 -10.32 10.18 -25.82
CA SER A 174 -11.61 9.82 -25.26
C SER A 174 -11.54 9.64 -23.73
N SER A 175 -12.67 9.87 -23.07
CA SER A 175 -12.83 9.62 -21.64
C SER A 175 -12.73 8.13 -21.27
N GLU A 176 -12.80 7.24 -22.26
CA GLU A 176 -12.71 5.80 -22.09
C GLU A 176 -11.25 5.35 -21.89
N PRO A 177 -11.00 4.36 -21.02
CA PRO A 177 -9.70 3.71 -20.99
C PRO A 177 -9.41 3.08 -22.36
N ASN A 178 -8.19 3.25 -22.86
CA ASN A 178 -7.81 2.59 -24.11
C ASN A 178 -7.65 1.08 -23.87
N VAL A 179 -7.80 0.27 -24.91
CA VAL A 179 -7.66 -1.20 -24.86
C VAL A 179 -6.33 -1.62 -24.20
N GLU A 180 -5.27 -0.86 -24.43
CA GLU A 180 -3.95 -1.13 -23.84
C GLU A 180 -3.95 -0.99 -22.31
N PHE A 181 -4.68 -0.01 -21.76
CA PHE A 181 -4.83 0.17 -20.32
C PHE A 181 -5.67 -0.95 -19.69
N GLU A 182 -6.74 -1.40 -20.34
CA GLU A 182 -7.52 -2.55 -19.86
C GLU A 182 -6.69 -3.83 -19.80
N ILE A 183 -5.88 -4.10 -20.83
CA ILE A 183 -4.94 -5.22 -20.84
C ILE A 183 -3.92 -5.05 -19.71
N PHE A 184 -3.40 -3.84 -19.51
CA PHE A 184 -2.49 -3.55 -18.40
C PHE A 184 -3.12 -3.86 -17.03
N LEU A 185 -4.37 -3.44 -16.78
CA LEU A 185 -5.07 -3.73 -15.53
C LEU A 185 -5.25 -5.24 -15.30
N LYS A 186 -5.69 -5.97 -16.34
CA LYS A 186 -5.85 -7.43 -16.27
C LYS A 186 -4.54 -8.15 -16.00
N MET A 187 -3.46 -7.77 -16.70
CA MET A 187 -2.12 -8.33 -16.50
C MET A 187 -1.57 -8.03 -15.11
N GLN A 188 -1.75 -6.80 -14.61
CA GLN A 188 -1.36 -6.41 -13.27
C GLN A 188 -2.12 -7.22 -12.20
N ALA A 189 -3.44 -7.40 -12.38
CA ALA A 189 -4.26 -8.23 -11.50
C ALA A 189 -3.80 -9.71 -11.53
N PHE A 190 -3.48 -10.25 -12.71
CA PHE A 190 -2.94 -11.60 -12.85
C PHE A 190 -1.63 -11.77 -12.08
N HIS A 191 -0.67 -10.85 -12.25
CA HIS A 191 0.60 -10.91 -11.54
C HIS A 191 0.43 -10.82 -10.02
N ILE A 192 -0.46 -9.95 -9.53
CA ILE A 192 -0.80 -9.88 -8.11
C ILE A 192 -1.30 -11.23 -7.62
N LEU A 193 -2.29 -11.82 -8.27
CA LEU A 193 -2.89 -13.09 -7.88
C LEU A 193 -1.90 -14.26 -7.98
N SER A 194 -0.97 -14.21 -8.94
CA SER A 194 0.09 -15.23 -9.10
C SER A 194 1.15 -15.15 -8.02
N ASP A 195 1.48 -13.94 -7.55
CA ASP A 195 2.48 -13.71 -6.50
C ASP A 195 1.90 -13.92 -5.08
N LYS A 196 0.57 -13.95 -4.93
CA LYS A 196 -0.12 -14.17 -3.66
C LYS A 196 0.15 -15.57 -3.11
N LYS A 197 0.18 -15.65 -1.79
CA LYS A 197 0.19 -16.90 -1.04
C LYS A 197 -1.06 -16.99 -0.16
N ASP A 198 -1.43 -18.20 0.21
CA ASP A 198 -2.49 -18.43 1.20
C ASP A 198 -1.90 -18.29 2.61
N ASP A 199 -1.58 -17.05 2.99
CA ASP A 199 -0.96 -16.72 4.27
C ASP A 199 -1.40 -15.37 4.85
N ILE A 200 -1.06 -15.17 6.13
CA ILE A 200 -1.38 -13.96 6.91
C ILE A 200 -0.70 -12.70 6.36
N TYR A 201 0.49 -12.81 5.77
CA TYR A 201 1.15 -11.65 5.15
C TYR A 201 0.36 -11.15 3.94
N THR A 202 -0.14 -12.08 3.13
CA THR A 202 -0.99 -11.79 1.97
C THR A 202 -2.35 -11.24 2.40
N ASP A 203 -2.96 -11.75 3.48
CA ASP A 203 -4.20 -11.19 4.03
C ASP A 203 -4.01 -9.75 4.49
N VAL A 204 -2.92 -9.50 5.22
CA VAL A 204 -2.55 -8.15 5.66
C VAL A 204 -2.27 -7.24 4.46
N PHE A 205 -1.55 -7.72 3.44
CA PHE A 205 -1.32 -6.99 2.20
C PHE A 205 -2.64 -6.55 1.55
N CYS A 206 -3.57 -7.50 1.34
CA CYS A 206 -4.86 -7.24 0.72
C CYS A 206 -5.68 -6.25 1.54
N CYS A 207 -5.69 -6.38 2.86
CA CYS A 207 -6.35 -5.46 3.78
C CYS A 207 -5.82 -4.03 3.63
N VAL A 208 -4.49 -3.88 3.63
CA VAL A 208 -3.83 -2.57 3.53
C VAL A 208 -4.11 -1.93 2.18
N ILE A 209 -3.83 -2.62 1.07
CA ILE A 209 -4.01 -2.04 -0.27
C ILE A 209 -5.46 -1.70 -0.56
N THR A 210 -6.41 -2.58 -0.21
CA THR A 210 -7.84 -2.32 -0.40
C THR A 210 -8.27 -1.03 0.31
N ASN A 211 -7.83 -0.84 1.55
CA ASN A 211 -8.17 0.37 2.30
C ASN A 211 -7.42 1.61 1.80
N MET A 212 -6.18 1.49 1.31
CA MET A 212 -5.50 2.60 0.63
C MET A 212 -6.24 3.04 -0.63
N ILE A 213 -6.72 2.09 -1.44
CA ILE A 213 -7.52 2.38 -2.64
C ILE A 213 -8.83 3.08 -2.24
N ARG A 214 -9.54 2.59 -1.21
CA ARG A 214 -10.76 3.26 -0.70
C ARG A 214 -10.49 4.68 -0.23
N MET A 215 -9.41 4.91 0.50
CA MET A 215 -9.03 6.24 0.99
C MET A 215 -8.63 7.18 -0.14
N LEU A 216 -7.94 6.67 -1.18
CA LEU A 216 -7.61 7.45 -2.37
C LEU A 216 -8.88 7.82 -3.17
N ARG A 217 -9.82 6.88 -3.34
CA ARG A 217 -11.12 7.14 -3.97
C ARG A 217 -11.93 8.18 -3.19
N ALA A 218 -11.96 8.06 -1.86
CA ALA A 218 -12.65 9.03 -0.98
C ALA A 218 -12.04 10.43 -1.11
N TYR A 219 -10.71 10.55 -1.13
CA TYR A 219 -10.01 11.81 -1.37
C TYR A 219 -10.41 12.45 -2.71
N VAL A 220 -10.41 11.67 -3.80
CA VAL A 220 -10.77 12.15 -5.14
C VAL A 220 -12.24 12.57 -5.21
N ALA A 221 -13.15 11.77 -4.67
CA ALA A 221 -14.58 12.04 -4.69
C ALA A 221 -14.96 13.21 -3.78
N GLY A 222 -14.33 13.31 -2.61
CA GLY A 222 -14.67 14.25 -1.56
C GLY A 222 -13.91 15.57 -1.63
N GLU A 223 -12.57 15.51 -1.52
CA GLU A 223 -11.71 16.70 -1.45
C GLU A 223 -11.55 17.34 -2.83
N LEU A 224 -11.26 16.55 -3.86
CA LEU A 224 -11.16 17.06 -5.24
C LEU A 224 -12.52 17.24 -5.92
N ARG A 225 -13.59 16.69 -5.33
CA ARG A 225 -14.96 16.77 -5.84
C ARG A 225 -15.07 16.30 -7.30
N CYS A 226 -14.39 15.20 -7.64
CA CYS A 226 -14.45 14.65 -8.98
C CYS A 226 -15.84 14.04 -9.25
N VAL A 227 -16.65 14.74 -10.05
CA VAL A 227 -18.02 14.35 -10.44
C VAL A 227 -18.09 13.36 -11.61
N GLU A 228 -16.95 12.94 -12.18
CA GLU A 228 -16.92 12.09 -13.37
C GLU A 228 -16.84 10.61 -12.98
N GLY A 229 -17.90 9.86 -13.28
CA GLY A 229 -17.95 8.41 -13.06
C GLY A 229 -18.48 7.99 -11.70
N ASP A 230 -18.66 6.68 -11.54
CA ASP A 230 -18.92 6.07 -10.23
C ASP A 230 -17.57 5.88 -9.51
N PRO A 231 -17.41 6.34 -8.25
CA PRO A 231 -16.22 6.03 -7.44
C PRO A 231 -15.93 4.53 -7.27
N ASN A 232 -16.89 3.66 -7.59
CA ASN A 232 -16.72 2.22 -7.59
C ASN A 232 -16.00 1.69 -8.85
N ASP A 233 -16.02 2.44 -9.96
CA ASP A 233 -15.40 2.06 -11.24
C ASP A 233 -13.88 1.82 -11.09
N HIS A 234 -13.36 0.80 -11.78
CA HIS A 234 -11.93 0.46 -11.75
C HIS A 234 -11.04 1.57 -12.34
N ASP A 235 -11.53 2.32 -13.32
CA ASP A 235 -10.82 3.43 -13.96
C ASP A 235 -11.10 4.81 -13.31
N TYR A 236 -11.81 4.87 -12.17
CA TYR A 236 -12.15 6.14 -11.51
C TYR A 236 -10.94 7.03 -11.21
N ILE A 237 -9.88 6.45 -10.64
CA ILE A 237 -8.63 7.18 -10.35
C ILE A 237 -7.91 7.62 -11.63
N PHE A 238 -8.00 6.81 -12.68
CA PHE A 238 -7.45 7.16 -14.00
C PHE A 238 -8.15 8.39 -14.60
N ARG A 239 -9.49 8.45 -14.55
CA ARG A 239 -10.27 9.62 -14.97
C ARG A 239 -9.92 10.86 -14.12
N ALA A 240 -9.80 10.68 -12.80
CA ALA A 240 -9.44 11.75 -11.88
C ALA A 240 -8.05 12.32 -12.15
N LEU A 241 -7.08 11.49 -12.52
CA LEU A 241 -5.75 11.98 -12.89
C LEU A 241 -5.76 12.83 -14.16
N LYS A 242 -6.61 12.55 -15.15
CA LYS A 242 -6.74 13.42 -16.34
C LYS A 242 -7.22 14.82 -15.95
N LYS A 243 -8.11 14.91 -14.97
CA LYS A 243 -8.74 16.17 -14.52
C LYS A 243 -7.93 16.95 -13.49
N PHE A 244 -7.34 16.24 -12.54
CA PHE A 244 -6.55 16.76 -11.43
C PHE A 244 -5.16 16.09 -11.39
N PRO A 245 -4.34 16.26 -12.44
CA PRO A 245 -3.09 15.52 -12.58
C PRO A 245 -2.09 15.84 -11.47
N LYS A 246 -2.04 17.08 -10.99
CA LYS A 246 -1.08 17.48 -9.96
C LYS A 246 -1.48 16.95 -8.59
N GLU A 247 -2.73 17.13 -8.21
CA GLU A 247 -3.29 16.80 -6.90
C GLU A 247 -3.36 15.28 -6.70
N THR A 248 -3.89 14.57 -7.70
CA THR A 248 -4.01 13.10 -7.65
C THR A 248 -2.63 12.44 -7.70
N SER A 249 -1.70 12.96 -8.50
CA SER A 249 -0.32 12.46 -8.52
C SER A 249 0.41 12.69 -7.20
N ARG A 250 0.26 13.88 -6.61
CA ARG A 250 0.86 14.18 -5.30
C ARG A 250 0.35 13.23 -4.23
N ALA A 251 -0.96 12.96 -4.20
CA ALA A 251 -1.58 11.99 -3.30
C ALA A 251 -0.99 10.58 -3.48
N MET A 252 -0.95 10.07 -4.73
CA MET A 252 -0.38 8.75 -5.02
C MET A 252 1.10 8.66 -4.69
N VAL A 253 1.90 9.69 -5.01
CA VAL A 253 3.33 9.72 -4.69
C VAL A 253 3.54 9.77 -3.17
N GLY A 254 2.77 10.58 -2.44
CA GLY A 254 2.84 10.66 -0.98
C GLY A 254 2.59 9.31 -0.32
N LEU A 255 1.50 8.63 -0.72
CA LEU A 255 1.18 7.28 -0.25
C LEU A 255 2.24 6.26 -0.67
N ALA A 256 2.65 6.29 -1.93
CA ALA A 256 3.60 5.32 -2.48
C ALA A 256 4.97 5.42 -1.81
N SER A 257 5.54 6.62 -1.68
CA SER A 257 6.83 6.82 -1.04
C SER A 257 6.79 6.49 0.46
N ALA A 258 5.66 6.72 1.12
CA ALA A 258 5.48 6.39 2.53
C ALA A 258 5.34 4.88 2.78
N LEU A 259 4.69 4.13 1.89
CA LEU A 259 4.32 2.74 2.13
C LEU A 259 5.19 1.72 1.39
N SER A 260 5.70 2.03 0.20
CA SER A 260 6.44 1.07 -0.63
C SER A 260 7.62 0.39 0.09
N PRO A 261 8.53 1.09 0.82
CA PRO A 261 9.64 0.42 1.49
C PRO A 261 9.21 -0.45 2.67
N ARG A 262 7.94 -0.38 3.09
CA ARG A 262 7.37 -1.14 4.21
C ARG A 262 6.55 -2.34 3.75
N ILE A 263 5.97 -2.26 2.54
CA ILE A 263 5.01 -3.24 2.03
C ILE A 263 5.61 -4.13 0.94
N ILE A 264 6.49 -3.61 0.09
CA ILE A 264 6.95 -4.29 -1.11
C ILE A 264 8.35 -4.86 -0.89
N ASP A 265 8.53 -6.14 -1.19
CA ASP A 265 9.83 -6.78 -1.39
C ASP A 265 10.03 -7.05 -2.87
N LEU A 266 10.96 -6.31 -3.48
CA LEU A 266 11.46 -6.61 -4.80
C LEU A 266 12.59 -7.63 -4.60
N GLN A 267 12.37 -8.88 -5.00
CA GLN A 267 13.29 -10.02 -4.79
C GLN A 267 14.78 -9.68 -4.86
N LYS A 268 15.59 -10.47 -4.13
CA LYS A 268 17.06 -10.68 -4.10
C LYS A 268 17.95 -10.25 -5.30
N ASN A 269 17.42 -9.89 -6.47
CA ASN A 269 18.16 -9.52 -7.67
C ASN A 269 18.56 -8.03 -7.77
N TYR A 270 18.24 -7.20 -6.77
CA TYR A 270 19.03 -5.97 -6.52
C TYR A 270 20.40 -6.28 -5.91
N TYR A 271 20.60 -7.50 -5.39
CA TYR A 271 21.92 -8.01 -5.05
C TYR A 271 22.53 -8.63 -6.32
N VAL A 272 23.26 -7.83 -7.09
CA VAL A 272 24.11 -8.36 -8.17
C VAL A 272 25.13 -9.28 -7.51
N SER A 273 25.16 -10.56 -7.87
CA SER A 273 26.28 -11.46 -7.52
C SER A 273 27.59 -10.72 -7.83
N CYS A 274 28.46 -10.59 -6.83
CA CYS A 274 29.73 -9.83 -6.87
C CYS A 274 30.65 -10.15 -8.07
N GLN A 275 30.32 -11.17 -8.86
CA GLN A 275 31.01 -11.57 -10.07
C GLN A 275 30.68 -10.69 -11.30
N TYR A 276 29.62 -9.87 -11.25
CA TYR A 276 29.21 -8.94 -12.33
C TYR A 276 29.01 -7.49 -11.84
N ALA A 277 29.28 -7.19 -10.57
CA ALA A 277 29.07 -5.87 -9.98
C ALA A 277 30.12 -4.86 -10.48
N THR A 278 29.77 -4.12 -11.52
CA THR A 278 30.54 -2.99 -12.02
C THR A 278 29.96 -1.69 -11.43
N PHE A 279 30.65 -1.14 -10.42
CA PHE A 279 30.69 0.29 -10.06
C PHE A 279 29.50 1.00 -9.37
N ILE A 280 28.40 0.35 -8.98
CA ILE A 280 27.29 1.05 -8.32
C ILE A 280 27.57 1.21 -6.81
N SER A 281 27.36 2.41 -6.25
CA SER A 281 27.52 2.63 -4.80
C SER A 281 26.31 2.09 -4.04
N ALA A 282 26.48 1.69 -2.77
CA ALA A 282 25.37 1.21 -1.92
C ALA A 282 24.20 2.20 -1.83
N ARG A 283 24.48 3.51 -1.97
CA ARG A 283 23.46 4.55 -2.02
C ARG A 283 22.65 4.53 -3.31
N ASP A 284 23.32 4.33 -4.45
CA ASP A 284 22.65 4.27 -5.74
C ASP A 284 21.77 3.01 -5.85
N GLU A 285 22.19 1.90 -5.23
CA GLU A 285 21.35 0.68 -5.11
C GLU A 285 20.10 0.93 -4.25
N GLU A 286 20.26 1.63 -3.13
CA GLU A 286 19.15 2.02 -2.25
C GLU A 286 18.15 2.94 -2.97
N ASP A 287 18.65 3.98 -3.64
CA ASP A 287 17.85 4.93 -4.41
C ASP A 287 17.09 4.22 -5.55
N LEU A 288 17.74 3.28 -6.25
CA LEU A 288 17.12 2.49 -7.30
C LEU A 288 16.00 1.58 -6.76
N TYR A 289 16.25 0.92 -5.62
CA TYR A 289 15.23 0.12 -4.96
C TYR A 289 14.01 0.96 -4.55
N LEU A 290 14.22 2.14 -3.92
CA LEU A 290 13.11 3.02 -3.52
C LEU A 290 12.28 3.44 -4.72
N TRP A 291 12.96 3.84 -5.80
CA TRP A 291 12.32 4.27 -7.01
C TRP A 291 11.45 3.14 -7.61
N SER A 292 11.99 1.93 -7.71
CA SER A 292 11.24 0.78 -8.22
C SER A 292 10.08 0.38 -7.32
N ALA A 293 10.31 0.29 -6.00
CA ALA A 293 9.26 -0.09 -5.06
C ALA A 293 8.13 0.93 -5.05
N MET A 294 8.48 2.23 -5.12
CA MET A 294 7.50 3.30 -5.26
C MET A 294 6.69 3.15 -6.55
N ASN A 295 7.31 2.81 -7.68
CA ASN A 295 6.57 2.60 -8.94
C ASN A 295 5.64 1.38 -8.89
N CYS A 296 6.06 0.28 -8.27
CA CYS A 296 5.19 -0.87 -7.98
C CYS A 296 4.01 -0.48 -7.08
N MET A 297 4.24 0.31 -6.03
CA MET A 297 3.13 0.80 -5.19
C MET A 297 2.19 1.73 -5.97
N ARG A 298 2.72 2.59 -6.84
CA ARG A 298 1.90 3.46 -7.69
C ARG A 298 1.09 2.65 -8.71
N SER A 299 1.64 1.58 -9.27
CA SER A 299 0.87 0.72 -10.18
C SER A 299 -0.28 0.03 -9.46
N LEU A 300 -0.12 -0.39 -8.20
CA LEU A 300 -1.22 -0.90 -7.36
C LEU A 300 -2.30 0.16 -7.10
N LEU A 301 -1.91 1.40 -6.81
CA LEU A 301 -2.85 2.50 -6.59
C LEU A 301 -3.60 2.90 -7.87
N VAL A 302 -2.94 2.82 -9.03
CA VAL A 302 -3.53 3.10 -10.35
C VAL A 302 -4.44 1.96 -10.80
N LEU A 303 -4.12 0.69 -10.49
CA LEU A 303 -4.98 -0.46 -10.76
C LEU A 303 -6.39 -0.17 -10.24
N ASN A 304 -6.47 0.39 -9.01
CA ASN A 304 -7.72 0.87 -8.43
C ASN A 304 -8.85 -0.17 -8.54
N MET A 305 -8.54 -1.46 -8.38
CA MET A 305 -9.51 -2.55 -8.36
C MET A 305 -9.56 -3.16 -6.95
N PHE A 306 -10.73 -3.61 -6.52
CA PHE A 306 -10.89 -4.37 -5.27
C PHE A 306 -10.84 -5.87 -5.51
N ASP A 307 -11.40 -6.35 -6.62
CA ASP A 307 -11.60 -7.77 -6.88
C ASP A 307 -10.31 -8.61 -6.80
N PRO A 308 -9.13 -8.15 -7.29
CA PRO A 308 -7.88 -8.89 -7.12
C PRO A 308 -7.44 -9.03 -5.66
N PHE A 309 -8.01 -8.27 -4.73
CA PHE A 309 -7.72 -8.30 -3.30
C PHE A 309 -8.86 -8.91 -2.46
N ASP A 310 -10.06 -9.08 -3.03
CA ASP A 310 -11.18 -9.75 -2.36
C ASP A 310 -11.02 -11.27 -2.41
N ARG A 311 -10.86 -11.89 -1.23
CA ARG A 311 -10.66 -13.35 -1.11
C ARG A 311 -11.81 -14.17 -1.72
N SER A 312 -13.02 -13.62 -1.81
CA SER A 312 -14.16 -14.31 -2.39
C SER A 312 -14.23 -14.21 -3.91
N ALA A 313 -13.51 -13.26 -4.52
CA ALA A 313 -13.53 -12.99 -5.94
C ALA A 313 -12.33 -13.57 -6.70
N GLU A 314 -11.27 -13.99 -6.01
CA GLU A 314 -9.98 -14.38 -6.63
C GLU A 314 -10.13 -15.36 -7.80
N CYS A 315 -10.85 -16.47 -7.60
CA CYS A 315 -11.05 -17.47 -8.67
C CYS A 315 -11.77 -16.90 -9.89
N LYS A 316 -12.84 -16.11 -9.65
CA LYS A 316 -13.62 -15.49 -10.72
C LYS A 316 -12.77 -14.50 -11.51
N VAL A 317 -11.92 -13.71 -10.82
CA VAL A 317 -11.01 -12.75 -11.46
C VAL A 317 -9.99 -13.48 -12.33
N ILE A 318 -9.41 -14.59 -11.86
CA ILE A 318 -8.49 -15.40 -12.67
C ILE A 318 -9.21 -15.92 -13.92
N GLU A 319 -10.41 -16.48 -13.78
CA GLU A 319 -11.19 -16.99 -14.92
C GLU A 319 -11.49 -15.90 -15.95
N GLU A 320 -11.89 -14.71 -15.49
CA GLU A 320 -12.17 -13.56 -16.36
C GLU A 320 -10.90 -13.10 -17.10
N ILE A 321 -9.77 -12.98 -16.40
CA ILE A 321 -8.50 -12.59 -17.01
C ILE A 321 -8.04 -13.62 -18.04
N MET A 322 -8.11 -14.92 -17.73
CA MET A 322 -7.69 -16.00 -18.63
C MET A 322 -8.62 -16.20 -19.83
N SER A 323 -9.83 -15.62 -19.79
CA SER A 323 -10.75 -15.60 -20.93
C SER A 323 -10.37 -14.56 -22.00
N ASP A 324 -9.53 -13.59 -21.65
CA ASP A 324 -9.01 -12.59 -22.58
C ASP A 324 -7.92 -13.22 -23.47
N PRO A 325 -8.11 -13.28 -24.81
CA PRO A 325 -7.16 -13.93 -25.71
C PRO A 325 -5.76 -13.32 -25.66
N THR A 326 -5.65 -12.00 -25.49
CA THR A 326 -4.37 -11.29 -25.47
C THR A 326 -3.60 -11.59 -24.19
N VAL A 327 -4.28 -11.61 -23.04
CA VAL A 327 -3.66 -11.99 -21.76
C VAL A 327 -3.24 -13.46 -21.78
N LYS A 328 -4.10 -14.33 -22.31
CA LYS A 328 -3.80 -15.76 -22.43
C LYS A 328 -2.56 -16.03 -23.28
N GLU A 329 -2.45 -15.41 -24.46
CA GLU A 329 -1.29 -15.56 -25.35
C GLU A 329 0.02 -15.09 -24.66
N TYR A 330 -0.05 -13.98 -23.92
CA TYR A 330 1.10 -13.47 -23.17
C TYR A 330 1.56 -14.47 -22.09
N ILE A 331 0.62 -15.02 -21.31
CA ILE A 331 0.93 -15.99 -20.25
C ILE A 331 1.47 -17.30 -20.83
N GLU A 332 0.89 -17.79 -21.93
CA GLU A 332 1.39 -18.98 -22.64
C GLU A 332 2.82 -18.76 -23.15
N THR A 333 3.13 -17.56 -23.65
CA THR A 333 4.47 -17.17 -24.09
C THR A 333 5.46 -17.13 -22.92
N LEU A 334 5.07 -16.54 -21.79
CA LEU A 334 5.92 -16.50 -20.59
C LEU A 334 6.25 -17.89 -20.05
N ASN A 335 5.30 -18.83 -20.09
CA ASN A 335 5.49 -20.19 -19.60
C ASN A 335 6.29 -21.09 -20.56
N ALA A 336 6.48 -20.67 -21.81
CA ALA A 336 7.25 -21.40 -22.81
C ALA A 336 8.77 -21.10 -22.78
N VAL A 337 9.16 -20.06 -22.03
CA VAL A 337 10.55 -19.60 -21.82
C VAL A 337 11.05 -20.09 -20.48
#